data_AF-A0AAV6FJX3-F1
#
_entry.id   AF-A0AAV6FJX3-F1
#
_cell.length_a   1.000
_cell.length_b   1.000
_cell.length_c   1.000
_cell.angle_alpha   90.00
_cell.angle_beta   90.00
_cell.angle_gamma   90.00
#
_symmetry.space_group_name_H-M   'P 1'
#
loop_
_entity.id
_entity.type
_entity.pdbx_description
1 polymer ?
#
loop_
_entity_poly.entity_id
_entity_poly.type
_entity_poly.pdbx_seq_one_letter_code
_entity_poly.pdbx_strand_id
1 'polypeptide(L)'
;MSEQTTRGCCLSSTWRKRRSQKSCCRHGVPKPGKTTLLEHTIRLKPDQIPIRQSPYRIPERMVEVLEKEVHAMLDLGVIEPSASEWSSPIVIVPKKDGSIRVCLDFRRLNAISHSDAYPMPRIDERLEK
;
A
#
# COMPACT_ATOMS: atom_id res chain seq x y z
N MET A 1 11.57 34.67 -8.45
CA MET A 1 10.24 35.31 -8.39
C MET A 1 9.40 34.78 -9.54
N SER A 2 8.40 33.96 -9.23
CA SER A 2 7.25 33.70 -10.10
C SER A 2 6.28 32.80 -9.34
N GLU A 3 5.43 33.44 -8.55
CA GLU A 3 4.14 32.86 -8.14
C GLU A 3 3.31 32.54 -9.37
N GLN A 4 2.66 31.38 -9.37
CA GLN A 4 1.44 31.17 -10.15
C GLN A 4 0.43 30.49 -9.24
N THR A 5 -0.49 31.32 -8.74
CA THR A 5 -1.76 30.89 -8.18
C THR A 5 -2.67 30.50 -9.34
N THR A 6 -3.06 29.23 -9.42
CA THR A 6 -4.22 28.83 -10.23
C THR A 6 -5.06 27.85 -9.43
N ARG A 7 -6.24 28.34 -9.04
CA ARG A 7 -7.33 27.56 -8.45
C ARG A 7 -7.77 26.50 -9.47
N GLY A 8 -7.73 25.24 -9.06
CA GLY A 8 -8.20 24.12 -9.87
C GLY A 8 -8.57 22.96 -8.96
N CYS A 9 -9.83 22.92 -8.55
CA CYS A 9 -10.40 21.83 -7.77
C CYS A 9 -10.49 20.58 -8.66
N CYS A 10 -9.64 19.58 -8.41
CA CYS A 10 -9.71 18.25 -9.03
C CYS A 10 -9.49 17.18 -7.94
N LEU A 11 -10.59 16.60 -7.48
CA LEU A 11 -10.64 15.49 -6.54
C LEU A 11 -9.94 14.26 -7.13
N SER A 12 -8.66 14.07 -6.83
CA SER A 12 -7.97 12.78 -6.96
C SER A 12 -7.13 12.55 -5.71
N SER A 13 -7.80 12.16 -4.62
CA SER A 13 -7.14 11.81 -3.36
C SER A 13 -6.39 10.49 -3.53
N THR A 14 -5.12 10.59 -3.90
CA THR A 14 -4.17 9.48 -4.01
C THR A 14 -3.51 9.27 -2.64
N TRP A 15 -4.09 8.40 -1.82
CA TRP A 15 -3.61 8.05 -0.47
C TRP A 15 -2.14 7.53 -0.48
N ARG A 16 -1.24 8.10 0.36
CA ARG A 16 0.15 7.61 0.65
C ARG A 16 0.06 6.71 1.85
N LYS A 17 1.14 6.04 2.19
CA LYS A 17 1.19 5.22 3.40
C LYS A 17 2.08 5.96 4.40
N ARG A 18 1.52 6.34 5.56
CA ARG A 18 2.29 7.06 6.60
C ARG A 18 3.32 6.12 7.12
N ARG A 19 4.57 6.46 6.85
CA ARG A 19 5.69 5.88 7.58
C ARG A 19 5.76 6.55 8.94
N SER A 20 5.86 5.69 9.94
CA SER A 20 6.33 5.92 11.32
C SER A 20 5.28 5.77 12.43
N GLN A 21 5.68 5.07 13.52
CA GLN A 21 5.10 4.89 14.90
C GLN A 21 4.56 3.53 15.41
N LYS A 22 5.47 2.66 15.91
CA LYS A 22 5.35 1.38 16.67
C LYS A 22 4.10 0.99 17.49
N SER A 23 3.81 -0.32 17.49
CA SER A 23 3.57 -1.19 18.67
C SER A 23 3.74 -2.67 18.26
N CYS A 24 4.80 -3.35 18.70
CA CYS A 24 5.18 -4.71 18.27
C CYS A 24 4.11 -5.75 18.64
N CYS A 25 3.84 -6.70 17.74
CA CYS A 25 2.73 -7.68 17.79
C CYS A 25 2.55 -8.33 19.18
N ARG A 26 1.40 -8.09 19.82
CA ARG A 26 0.85 -8.93 20.89
C ARG A 26 -0.19 -9.86 20.25
N HIS A 27 -0.05 -11.17 20.48
CA HIS A 27 -1.05 -12.15 20.06
C HIS A 27 -2.39 -11.81 20.75
N GLY A 28 -3.43 -11.51 19.97
CA GLY A 28 -4.80 -11.27 20.47
C GLY A 28 -5.34 -9.83 20.40
N VAL A 29 -4.67 -8.88 19.72
CA VAL A 29 -5.23 -7.53 19.49
C VAL A 29 -5.65 -7.31 18.02
N PRO A 30 -6.77 -6.59 17.76
CA PRO A 30 -7.29 -6.33 16.41
C PRO A 30 -6.44 -5.33 15.60
N LYS A 31 -5.33 -4.85 16.16
CA LYS A 31 -4.45 -3.85 15.54
C LYS A 31 -3.13 -4.47 15.09
N PRO A 32 -2.65 -4.19 13.87
CA PRO A 32 -1.39 -4.72 13.38
C PRO A 32 -0.22 -4.22 14.22
N GLY A 33 0.77 -5.09 14.41
CA GLY A 33 1.99 -4.70 15.09
C GLY A 33 2.83 -3.73 14.25
N LYS A 34 3.53 -2.80 14.88
CA LYS A 34 4.35 -1.78 14.24
C LYS A 34 5.73 -1.70 14.89
N THR A 35 6.77 -1.49 14.09
CA THR A 35 8.16 -1.26 14.52
C THR A 35 8.66 0.13 14.07
N THR A 36 9.70 0.61 14.75
CA THR A 36 10.42 1.91 14.68
C THR A 36 11.91 1.56 14.88
N LEU A 37 12.30 0.29 14.75
CA LEU A 37 13.72 -0.08 14.80
C LEU A 37 14.34 0.18 13.44
N LEU A 38 13.54 0.02 12.38
CA LEU A 38 13.96 0.18 11.01
C LEU A 38 12.79 0.72 10.18
N GLU A 39 13.10 1.63 9.27
CA GLU A 39 12.19 2.06 8.22
C GLU A 39 12.64 1.44 6.90
N HIS A 40 11.71 0.78 6.20
CA HIS A 40 12.02 0.15 4.92
C HIS A 40 11.94 1.17 3.79
N THR A 41 13.05 1.42 3.08
CA THR A 41 13.06 2.28 1.89
C THR A 41 13.11 1.44 0.63
N ILE A 42 12.14 1.65 -0.26
CA ILE A 42 12.06 0.99 -1.56
C ILE A 42 13.03 1.73 -2.49
N ARG A 43 14.05 1.03 -2.98
CA ARG A 43 15.02 1.56 -3.93
C ARG A 43 14.52 1.31 -5.35
N LEU A 44 14.42 2.37 -6.14
CA LEU A 44 14.09 2.32 -7.55
C LEU A 44 15.37 2.28 -8.39
N LYS A 45 15.30 1.70 -9.58
CA LYS A 45 16.36 1.80 -10.59
C LYS A 45 16.62 3.28 -10.94
N PRO A 46 17.82 3.64 -11.44
CA PRO A 46 18.08 5.00 -11.89
C PRO A 46 17.14 5.41 -13.04
N ASP A 47 16.90 6.73 -13.14
CA ASP A 47 16.17 7.39 -14.24
C ASP A 47 14.72 6.94 -14.47
N GLN A 48 14.02 6.54 -13.39
CA GLN A 48 12.63 6.10 -13.49
C GLN A 48 11.64 7.25 -13.30
N ILE A 49 10.67 7.35 -14.21
CA ILE A 49 9.58 8.31 -14.18
C ILE A 49 8.46 7.79 -13.27
N PRO A 50 7.79 8.66 -12.49
CA PRO A 50 6.61 8.26 -11.71
C PRO A 50 5.53 7.61 -12.55
N ILE A 51 5.06 6.44 -12.11
CA ILE A 51 3.99 5.70 -12.81
C ILE A 51 2.65 6.07 -12.18
N ARG A 52 1.78 6.71 -12.97
CA ARG A 52 0.40 7.02 -12.58
C ARG A 52 -0.59 6.15 -13.34
N GLN A 53 -1.08 5.11 -12.68
CA GLN A 53 -2.09 4.22 -13.26
C GLN A 53 -3.50 4.71 -12.95
N SER A 54 -4.38 4.58 -13.95
CA SER A 54 -5.82 4.81 -13.76
C SER A 54 -6.41 3.70 -12.88
N PRO A 55 -7.32 4.04 -11.93
CA PRO A 55 -8.08 3.04 -11.18
C PRO A 55 -8.90 2.15 -12.11
N TYR A 56 -9.11 0.90 -11.68
CA TYR A 56 -10.04 -0.01 -12.36
C TYR A 56 -11.49 0.37 -12.07
N ARG A 57 -12.40 -0.02 -12.97
CA ARG A 57 -13.83 0.14 -12.76
C ARG A 57 -14.29 -0.81 -11.65
N ILE A 58 -14.92 -0.24 -10.63
CA ILE A 58 -15.47 -0.98 -9.50
C ILE A 58 -16.99 -1.10 -9.72
N PRO A 59 -17.60 -2.29 -9.54
CA PRO A 59 -19.04 -2.42 -9.58
C PRO A 59 -19.67 -1.75 -8.36
N GLU A 60 -20.79 -1.04 -8.56
CA GLU A 60 -21.46 -0.24 -7.53
C GLU A 60 -21.68 -0.99 -6.21
N ARG A 61 -22.13 -2.25 -6.30
CA ARG A 61 -22.36 -3.12 -5.15
C ARG A 61 -21.16 -3.31 -4.21
N MET A 62 -19.94 -3.11 -4.71
CA MET A 62 -18.70 -3.29 -3.95
C MET A 62 -18.14 -1.97 -3.43
N VAL A 63 -18.66 -0.81 -3.87
CA VAL A 63 -18.15 0.51 -3.48
C VAL A 63 -18.32 0.71 -1.98
N GLU A 64 -19.52 0.47 -1.44
CA GLU A 64 -19.78 0.63 -0.01
C GLU A 64 -18.91 -0.30 0.86
N VAL A 65 -18.69 -1.54 0.40
CA VAL A 65 -17.87 -2.52 1.13
C VAL A 65 -16.41 -2.09 1.10
N LEU A 66 -15.93 -1.60 -0.04
CA LEU A 66 -14.58 -1.07 -0.19
C LEU A 66 -14.37 0.16 0.70
N GLU A 67 -15.31 1.10 0.71
CA GLU A 67 -15.21 2.31 1.53
C GLU A 67 -15.15 1.99 3.03
N LYS A 68 -15.96 1.03 3.50
CA LYS A 68 -15.92 0.53 4.88
C LYS A 68 -14.55 -0.04 5.24
N GLU A 69 -13.96 -0.84 4.36
CA GLU A 69 -12.63 -1.43 4.58
C GLU A 69 -11.54 -0.35 4.57
N VAL A 70 -11.62 0.63 3.67
CA VAL A 70 -10.67 1.76 3.62
C VAL A 70 -10.73 2.60 4.90
N HIS A 71 -11.93 2.91 5.40
CA HIS A 71 -12.09 3.62 6.68
C HIS A 71 -11.53 2.81 7.85
N ALA A 72 -11.82 1.51 7.91
CA ALA A 72 -11.22 0.63 8.92
C ALA A 72 -9.68 0.66 8.87
N MET A 73 -9.07 0.66 7.68
CA MET A 73 -7.62 0.77 7.53
C MET A 73 -7.05 2.15 7.94
N LEU A 74 -7.81 3.22 7.72
CA LEU A 74 -7.47 4.57 8.19
C LEU A 74 -7.50 4.64 9.73
N ASP A 75 -8.55 4.08 10.35
CA ASP A 75 -8.71 4.03 11.81
C ASP A 75 -7.63 3.17 12.48
N LEU A 76 -7.19 2.11 11.80
CA LEU A 76 -6.06 1.28 12.22
C LEU A 76 -4.70 1.97 12.00
N GLY A 77 -4.65 3.10 11.28
CA GLY A 77 -3.41 3.83 10.98
C GLY A 77 -2.47 3.09 10.03
N VAL A 78 -3.01 2.18 9.20
CA VAL A 78 -2.24 1.40 8.22
C VAL A 78 -1.98 2.20 6.94
N ILE A 79 -2.89 3.12 6.60
CA ILE A 79 -2.86 3.99 5.42
C ILE A 79 -3.05 5.46 5.80
N GLU A 80 -2.69 6.40 4.93
CA GLU A 80 -2.92 7.84 5.13
C GLU A 80 -3.32 8.57 3.84
N PRO A 81 -3.95 9.74 3.92
CA PRO A 81 -4.12 10.60 2.75
C PRO A 81 -2.78 11.15 2.24
N SER A 82 -2.68 11.37 0.93
CA SER A 82 -1.54 12.07 0.36
C SER A 82 -1.78 12.71 -0.99
N ALA A 83 -0.76 13.43 -1.44
CA ALA A 83 -0.50 13.66 -2.84
C ALA A 83 0.81 12.97 -3.22
N SER A 84 0.77 11.95 -4.07
CA SER A 84 1.96 11.34 -4.68
C SER A 84 1.84 11.31 -6.19
N GLU A 85 2.96 11.51 -6.87
CA GLU A 85 3.04 11.36 -8.33
C GLU A 85 2.88 9.90 -8.78
N TRP A 86 3.04 8.97 -7.84
CA TRP A 86 2.83 7.54 -8.00
C TRP A 86 1.37 7.17 -7.73
N SER A 87 0.78 6.32 -8.58
CA SER A 87 -0.55 5.77 -8.39
C SER A 87 -0.63 4.33 -8.89
N SER A 88 -1.06 3.42 -8.02
CA SER A 88 -1.35 2.02 -8.34
C SER A 88 -2.83 1.74 -8.12
N PRO A 89 -3.51 1.00 -9.02
CA PRO A 89 -4.94 0.78 -8.92
C PRO A 89 -5.26 -0.26 -7.84
N ILE A 90 -6.45 -0.14 -7.26
CA ILE A 90 -7.00 -1.09 -6.29
C ILE A 90 -7.62 -2.28 -7.03
N VAL A 91 -7.39 -3.47 -6.49
CA VAL A 91 -7.96 -4.75 -6.95
C VAL A 91 -8.73 -5.37 -5.79
N ILE A 92 -9.99 -5.74 -6.04
CA ILE A 92 -10.86 -6.38 -5.06
C ILE A 92 -10.85 -7.89 -5.32
N VAL A 93 -10.47 -8.66 -4.30
CA VAL A 93 -10.45 -10.13 -4.39
C VAL A 93 -11.42 -10.72 -3.37
N PRO A 94 -12.42 -11.52 -3.78
CA PRO A 94 -13.34 -12.16 -2.84
C PRO A 94 -12.62 -13.29 -2.06
N LYS A 95 -12.88 -13.38 -0.76
CA LYS A 95 -12.52 -14.53 0.08
C LYS A 95 -13.60 -15.61 -0.02
N LYS A 96 -13.26 -16.82 0.41
CA LYS A 96 -14.23 -17.93 0.55
C LYS A 96 -15.36 -17.58 1.52
N ASP A 97 -15.08 -16.80 2.56
CA ASP A 97 -16.03 -16.38 3.59
C ASP A 97 -16.99 -15.26 3.12
N GLY A 98 -16.95 -14.88 1.84
CA GLY A 98 -17.74 -13.79 1.28
C GLY A 98 -17.21 -12.38 1.56
N SER A 99 -16.27 -12.22 2.50
CA SER A 99 -15.56 -10.94 2.72
C SER A 99 -14.60 -10.62 1.56
N ILE A 100 -14.25 -9.34 1.41
CA ILE A 100 -13.32 -8.89 0.36
C ILE A 100 -11.89 -8.72 0.89
N ARG A 101 -10.91 -8.75 -0.02
CA ARG A 101 -9.53 -8.31 0.20
C ARG A 101 -9.27 -7.12 -0.70
N VAL A 102 -8.84 -6.01 -0.09
CA VAL A 102 -8.39 -4.83 -0.81
C VAL A 102 -6.89 -5.01 -1.10
N CYS A 103 -6.56 -5.17 -2.37
CA CYS A 103 -5.18 -5.33 -2.85
C CYS A 103 -4.81 -4.16 -3.76
N LEU A 104 -3.51 -3.91 -3.91
CA LEU A 104 -2.98 -2.91 -4.84
C LEU A 104 -2.16 -3.64 -5.90
N ASP A 105 -2.31 -3.24 -7.16
CA ASP A 105 -1.51 -3.78 -8.26
C ASP A 105 -0.15 -3.09 -8.32
N PHE A 106 0.84 -3.66 -7.62
CA PHE A 106 2.22 -3.18 -7.63
C PHE A 106 3.09 -3.78 -8.74
N ARG A 107 2.53 -4.50 -9.73
CA ARG A 107 3.35 -5.17 -10.76
C ARG A 107 4.27 -4.20 -11.50
N ARG A 108 3.77 -3.00 -11.85
CA ARG A 108 4.58 -1.95 -12.51
C ARG A 108 5.65 -1.37 -11.59
N LEU A 109 5.31 -1.14 -10.32
CA LEU A 109 6.26 -0.65 -9.32
C LEU A 109 7.37 -1.69 -9.06
N ASN A 110 7.01 -2.97 -8.97
CA ASN A 110 7.95 -4.05 -8.72
C ASN A 110 8.96 -4.22 -9.87
N ALA A 111 8.54 -4.00 -11.13
CA ALA A 111 9.42 -4.10 -12.29
C ALA A 111 10.55 -3.04 -12.30
N ILE A 112 10.26 -1.85 -11.76
CA ILE A 112 11.23 -0.74 -11.66
C ILE A 112 12.01 -0.73 -10.35
N SER A 113 11.55 -1.48 -9.34
CA SER A 113 12.24 -1.62 -8.06
C SER A 113 13.47 -2.55 -8.17
N HIS A 114 14.45 -2.35 -7.30
CA HIS A 114 15.52 -3.33 -7.11
C HIS A 114 14.98 -4.57 -6.39
N SER A 115 15.19 -5.74 -6.99
CA SER A 115 14.88 -7.02 -6.33
C SER A 115 15.90 -7.28 -5.22
N ASP A 116 15.42 -7.39 -3.98
CA ASP A 116 16.25 -7.82 -2.85
C ASP A 116 16.32 -9.35 -2.83
N ALA A 117 17.43 -9.91 -3.31
CA ALA A 117 17.66 -11.35 -3.30
C ALA A 117 18.25 -11.77 -1.95
N TYR A 118 17.45 -11.69 -0.89
CA TYR A 118 17.82 -12.30 0.39
C TYR A 118 17.61 -13.82 0.29
N PRO A 119 18.65 -14.65 0.45
CA PRO A 119 18.50 -16.08 0.36
C PRO A 119 17.70 -16.56 1.57
N MET A 120 16.43 -16.89 1.34
CA MET A 120 15.66 -17.63 2.32
C MET A 120 16.14 -19.07 2.32
N PRO A 121 16.64 -19.60 3.45
CA PRO A 121 17.07 -20.99 3.52
C PRO A 121 15.89 -21.90 3.20
N ARG A 122 16.18 -23.04 2.57
CA ARG A 122 15.15 -24.05 2.32
C ARG A 122 14.63 -24.57 3.67
N ILE A 123 13.40 -25.08 3.67
CA ILE A 123 12.76 -25.58 4.89
C ILE A 123 13.62 -26.71 5.50
N ASP A 124 14.12 -27.61 4.66
CA ASP A 124 14.95 -28.75 5.07
C ASP A 124 16.23 -28.28 5.79
N GLU A 125 16.96 -27.34 5.20
CA GLU A 125 18.19 -26.74 5.76
C GLU A 125 17.95 -26.00 7.09
N ARG A 126 16.71 -25.55 7.36
CA ARG A 126 16.35 -24.85 8.58
C ARG A 126 15.94 -25.79 9.71
N LEU A 127 15.40 -26.98 9.39
CA LEU A 127 14.93 -27.96 10.38
C LEU A 127 16.07 -28.84 10.91
N GLU A 128 17.15 -28.99 10.15
CA GLU A 128 18.32 -29.81 10.53
C GLU A 128 19.31 -29.11 11.49
N LYS A 129 19.02 -27.88 11.91
CA LYS A 129 19.78 -27.12 12.92
C LYS A 129 19.08 -27.10 14.26
#